data_AF-X6EYB1-F1
#
_entry.id   AF-X6EYB1-F1
#
_cell.length_a   1.000
_cell.length_b   1.000
_cell.length_c   1.000
_cell.angle_alpha   90.00
_cell.angle_beta   90.00
_cell.angle_gamma   90.00
#
_symmetry.space_group_name_H-M   'P 1'
#
loop_
_entity.id
_entity.type
_entity.pdbx_description
1 polymer ?
#
loop_
_entity_poly.entity_id
_entity_poly.type
_entity_poly.pdbx_seq_one_letter_code
_entity_poly.pdbx_strand_id
1 'polypeptide(L)'
;MILLYARLDRTMWKHGHANAYRVVLIEAGHIGQNMMLAATRHGLSACPTAALSHSAVKRLLSLDRLTDPPIYPLTLSTPELDTAFGRSTSRPNMSSSASTHS
;
A
#
# COMPACT_ATOMS: atom_id res chain seq x y z
N MET A 1 7.52 -9.16 0.14
CA MET A 1 6.57 -8.68 1.17
C MET A 1 7.36 -7.87 2.19
N ILE A 2 6.86 -6.70 2.56
CA ILE A 2 7.36 -5.85 3.63
C ILE A 2 6.46 -6.05 4.84
N LEU A 3 7.02 -6.13 6.04
CA LEU A 3 6.27 -6.27 7.28
C LEU A 3 6.78 -5.29 8.32
N LEU A 4 5.87 -4.53 8.90
CA LEU A 4 6.12 -3.74 10.09
C LEU A 4 5.66 -4.52 11.32
N TYR A 5 6.48 -4.54 12.36
CA TYR A 5 6.11 -5.02 13.69
C TYR A 5 6.36 -3.90 14.70
N ALA A 6 5.57 -3.89 15.77
CA ALA A 6 5.72 -2.92 16.84
C ALA A 6 6.75 -3.39 17.86
N ARG A 7 7.30 -2.44 18.63
CA ARG A 7 8.01 -2.70 19.88
C ARG A 7 7.30 -2.00 21.02
N LEU A 8 6.23 -2.62 21.51
CA LEU A 8 5.29 -1.97 22.42
C LEU A 8 5.93 -1.63 23.76
N ASP A 9 6.90 -2.41 24.22
CA ASP A 9 7.65 -2.12 25.44
C ASP A 9 8.35 -0.75 25.41
N ARG A 10 8.86 -0.36 24.24
CA ARG A 10 9.55 0.92 24.01
C ARG A 10 8.57 2.06 23.77
N THR A 11 7.35 1.78 23.32
CA THR A 11 6.37 2.82 22.99
C THR A 11 5.39 3.09 24.14
N MET A 12 5.07 2.07 24.92
CA MET A 12 4.04 2.14 25.98
C MET A 12 4.52 2.82 27.26
N TRP A 13 5.83 3.02 27.49
CA TRP A 13 6.28 3.71 28.71
C TRP A 13 5.82 5.17 28.79
N LYS A 14 5.49 5.81 27.65
CA LYS A 14 5.05 7.21 27.60
C LYS A 14 3.52 7.40 27.61
N HIS A 15 2.75 6.38 27.25
CA HIS A 15 1.30 6.50 27.01
C HIS A 15 0.56 5.40 27.75
N GLY A 16 -0.56 5.73 28.42
CA GLY A 16 -1.42 4.72 29.04
C GLY A 16 -1.77 3.59 28.07
N HIS A 17 -1.79 2.34 28.57
CA HIS A 17 -1.69 1.11 27.79
C HIS A 17 -2.57 1.06 26.52
N ALA A 18 -3.82 1.53 26.57
CA ALA A 18 -4.73 1.52 25.42
C ALA A 18 -4.41 2.56 24.32
N ASN A 19 -3.96 3.77 24.71
CA ASN A 19 -3.69 4.85 23.76
C ASN A 19 -2.37 4.64 23.02
N ALA A 20 -1.37 4.05 23.67
CA ALA A 20 -0.10 3.70 23.05
C ALA A 20 -0.28 2.81 21.82
N TYR A 21 -1.14 1.78 21.93
CA TYR A 21 -1.41 0.86 20.83
C TYR A 21 -2.09 1.56 19.65
N ARG A 22 -3.04 2.47 19.92
CA ARG A 22 -3.69 3.29 18.88
C ARG A 22 -2.68 4.16 18.13
N VAL A 23 -1.77 4.82 18.87
CA VAL A 23 -0.71 5.63 18.26
C VAL A 23 0.17 4.78 17.36
N VAL A 24 0.60 3.60 17.82
CA VAL A 24 1.43 2.67 17.01
C VAL A 24 0.74 2.28 15.71
N LEU A 25 -0.57 1.98 15.74
CA LEU A 25 -1.31 1.62 14.53
C LEU A 25 -1.47 2.81 13.57
N ILE A 26 -1.68 4.02 14.08
CA ILE A 26 -1.75 5.24 13.25
C ILE A 26 -0.40 5.48 12.55
N GLU A 27 0.70 5.39 13.28
CA GLU A 27 2.05 5.54 12.72
C GLU A 27 2.36 4.47 11.67
N ALA A 28 1.97 3.22 11.92
CA ALA A 28 2.11 2.15 10.93
C ALA A 28 1.34 2.45 9.64
N GLY A 29 0.14 3.03 9.75
CA GLY A 29 -0.65 3.49 8.61
C GLY A 29 0.04 4.60 7.81
N HIS A 30 0.60 5.61 8.49
CA HIS A 30 1.37 6.68 7.84
C HIS A 30 2.60 6.14 7.11
N ILE A 31 3.35 5.23 7.73
CA ILE A 31 4.51 4.58 7.10
C ILE A 31 4.05 3.77 5.89
N GLY A 32 2.96 3.01 6.01
CA GLY A 32 2.38 2.23 4.92
C GLY A 32 1.97 3.10 3.73
N GLN A 33 1.33 4.25 3.98
CA GLN A 33 0.98 5.21 2.93
C GLN A 33 2.21 5.75 2.20
N ASN A 34 3.26 6.12 2.94
CA ASN A 34 4.50 6.57 2.34
C ASN A 34 5.17 5.48 1.48
N MET A 35 5.13 4.22 1.93
CA MET A 35 5.59 3.08 1.13
C MET A 35 4.79 2.91 -0.16
N MET A 36 3.46 3.04 -0.10
CA MET A 36 2.61 2.97 -1.30
C MET A 36 2.90 4.11 -2.28
N LEU A 37 3.05 5.35 -1.79
CA LEU A 37 3.40 6.50 -2.63
C LEU A 37 4.79 6.35 -3.27
N ALA A 38 5.76 5.83 -2.51
CA ALA A 38 7.09 5.52 -3.04
C ALA A 38 7.03 4.42 -4.12
N ALA A 39 6.26 3.36 -3.89
CA ALA A 39 6.05 2.30 -4.87
C ALA A 39 5.46 2.86 -6.18
N THR A 40 4.39 3.67 -6.08
CA THR A 40 3.78 4.34 -7.23
C THR A 40 4.80 5.20 -8.00
N ARG A 41 5.64 5.97 -7.29
CA ARG A 41 6.70 6.78 -7.91
C ARG A 41 7.72 5.94 -8.69
N HIS A 42 7.94 4.69 -8.27
CA HIS A 42 8.84 3.74 -8.92
C HIS A 42 8.15 2.84 -9.95
N GLY A 43 6.89 3.11 -10.32
CA GLY A 43 6.14 2.27 -11.26
C GLY A 43 5.76 0.90 -10.70
N LEU A 44 5.79 0.73 -9.38
CA LEU A 44 5.37 -0.48 -8.68
C LEU A 44 3.95 -0.31 -8.13
N SER A 45 3.26 -1.43 -7.93
CA SER A 45 2.04 -1.49 -7.13
C SER A 45 2.37 -1.95 -5.72
N ALA A 46 1.63 -1.43 -4.74
CA ALA A 46 1.73 -1.78 -3.34
C ALA A 46 0.35 -2.09 -2.77
N CYS A 47 0.21 -3.21 -2.06
CA CYS A 47 -1.05 -3.65 -1.48
C CYS A 47 -0.87 -3.98 0.00
N PRO A 48 -1.36 -3.14 0.92
CA PRO A 48 -1.46 -3.51 2.33
C PRO A 48 -2.54 -4.57 2.52
N THR A 49 -2.34 -5.48 3.46
CA THR A 49 -3.30 -6.56 3.72
C THR A 49 -3.49 -6.81 5.21
N ALA A 50 -4.65 -7.35 5.58
CA ALA A 50 -4.88 -7.90 6.93
C ALA A 50 -4.72 -9.43 6.96
N ALA A 51 -4.49 -10.07 5.81
CA ALA A 51 -4.33 -11.51 5.69
C ALA A 51 -2.92 -11.94 6.15
N LEU A 52 -2.72 -11.98 7.47
CA LEU A 52 -1.45 -12.33 8.09
C LEU A 52 -1.65 -13.31 9.24
N SER A 53 -0.98 -14.46 9.17
CA SER A 53 -0.87 -15.34 10.32
C SER A 53 0.18 -14.81 11.30
N HIS A 54 -0.27 -14.25 12.42
CA HIS A 54 0.62 -13.75 13.47
C HIS A 54 1.56 -14.85 13.99
N SER A 55 1.07 -16.07 14.19
CA SER A 55 1.89 -17.19 14.69
C SER A 55 2.95 -17.62 13.68
N ALA A 56 2.61 -17.66 12.38
CA ALA A 56 3.59 -17.99 11.34
C ALA A 56 4.69 -16.94 11.26
N VAL A 57 4.33 -15.65 11.29
CA VAL A 57 5.26 -14.53 11.24
C VAL A 57 6.17 -14.49 12.47
N LYS A 58 5.60 -14.62 13.68
CA LYS A 58 6.38 -14.63 14.91
C LYS A 58 7.43 -15.74 14.91
N ARG A 59 7.04 -16.94 14.46
CA ARG A 59 7.96 -18.07 14.33
C ARG A 59 9.04 -17.84 13.26
N LEU A 60 8.66 -17.31 12.10
CA LEU A 60 9.60 -17.04 11.00
C LEU A 60 10.65 -15.99 11.38
N LEU A 61 10.24 -14.97 12.14
CA LEU A 61 11.10 -13.84 12.52
C LEU A 61 11.67 -13.96 13.94
N SER A 62 11.46 -15.09 14.62
CA SER A 62 11.87 -15.30 16.02
C SER A 62 11.41 -14.17 16.96
N LEU A 63 10.19 -13.67 16.74
CA LEU A 63 9.56 -12.65 17.58
C LEU A 63 8.80 -13.35 18.71
N ASP A 64 9.49 -13.77 19.76
CA ASP A 64 8.87 -14.55 20.84
C ASP A 64 8.02 -13.69 21.79
N ARG A 65 8.32 -12.39 21.85
CA ARG A 65 7.69 -11.46 22.79
C ARG A 65 6.26 -11.13 22.40
N LEU A 66 5.36 -11.04 23.39
CA LEU A 66 3.99 -10.60 23.15
C LEU A 66 3.91 -9.11 22.79
N THR A 67 4.85 -8.32 23.29
CA THR A 67 4.97 -6.88 23.03
C THR A 67 5.51 -6.54 21.66
N ASP A 68 5.88 -7.54 20.84
CA ASP A 68 6.44 -7.31 19.52
C ASP A 68 5.52 -7.83 18.41
N PRO A 69 4.24 -7.40 18.34
CA PRO A 69 3.30 -7.92 17.37
C PRO A 69 3.64 -7.43 15.96
N PRO A 70 3.49 -8.27 14.93
CA PRO A 70 3.37 -7.77 13.57
C PRO A 70 2.11 -6.90 13.45
N ILE A 71 2.20 -5.77 12.76
CA ILE A 71 1.13 -4.76 12.70
C ILE A 71 0.73 -4.33 11.29
N TYR A 72 1.62 -4.45 10.29
CA TYR A 72 1.32 -3.95 8.95
C TYR A 72 2.11 -4.70 7.86
N PRO A 73 1.50 -5.69 7.21
CA PRO A 73 2.08 -6.35 6.04
C PRO A 73 1.68 -5.61 4.76
N LEU A 74 2.63 -5.49 3.84
CA LEU A 74 2.47 -4.84 2.55
C LEU A 74 3.18 -5.66 1.48
N THR A 75 2.47 -5.99 0.40
CA THR A 75 3.06 -6.65 -0.77
C THR A 75 3.42 -5.60 -1.83
N LEU A 76 4.43 -5.93 -2.63
CA LEU A 76 4.82 -5.14 -3.79
C LEU A 76 4.74 -6.03 -5.02
N SER A 77 4.34 -5.46 -6.14
CA SER A 77 4.32 -6.14 -7.43
C SER A 77 4.63 -5.17 -8.57
N THR A 78 5.06 -5.69 -9.70
CA THR A 78 5.08 -4.95 -10.96
C THR A 78 3.65 -4.97 -11.53
N PRO A 79 3.01 -3.81 -11.74
CA PRO A 79 1.69 -3.78 -12.34
C PRO A 79 1.78 -4.26 -13.79
N GLU A 80 0.83 -5.06 -14.23
CA GLU A 80 0.65 -5.35 -15.66
C GLU A 80 0.11 -4.06 -16.31
N LEU A 81 0.78 -3.61 -17.38
CA LEU A 81 0.32 -2.44 -18.12
C LEU A 81 -0.93 -2.84 -18.91
N ASP A 82 -2.10 -2.33 -18.48
CA ASP A 82 -3.31 -2.46 -19.28
C ASP A 82 -3.15 -1.65 -20.58
N THR A 83 -2.82 -2.35 -21.66
CA THR A 83 -2.61 -1.76 -22.99
C THR A 83 -3.93 -1.26 -23.59
N ALA A 84 -5.09 -1.55 -22.98
CA ALA A 84 -6.41 -1.13 -23.45
C ALA A 84 -6.74 0.35 -23.13
N PHE A 85 -6.11 0.95 -22.11
CA PHE A 85 -6.43 2.33 -21.69
C PHE A 85 -6.02 3.40 -22.72
N GLY A 86 -5.21 3.05 -23.73
CA GLY A 86 -4.77 3.94 -24.80
C GLY A 86 -5.60 3.94 -26.09
N ARG A 87 -6.62 3.06 -26.24
CA ARG A 87 -7.35 2.90 -27.52
C ARG A 87 -8.70 3.61 -27.63
N SER A 88 -9.18 4.30 -26.59
CA SER A 88 -10.53 4.87 -26.58
C SER A 88 -10.59 6.40 -26.42
N THR A 89 -9.82 7.15 -27.22
CA THR A 89 -10.17 8.55 -27.55
C THR A 89 -9.75 8.92 -28.98
N SER A 90 -9.97 8.06 -29.98
CA SER A 90 -9.99 8.53 -31.37
C SER A 90 -11.36 9.15 -31.64
N ARG A 91 -11.47 10.47 -31.46
CA ARG A 91 -12.62 11.23 -31.99
C ARG A 91 -12.71 10.94 -33.49
N PRO A 92 -13.88 10.59 -34.06
CA PRO A 92 -14.00 10.50 -35.51
C PRO A 92 -13.69 11.86 -36.11
N ASN A 93 -12.77 11.86 -37.07
CA ASN A 93 -12.33 13.00 -37.86
C ASN A 93 -13.53 13.52 -38.67
N MET A 94 -14.14 14.63 -38.25
CA MET A 94 -15.02 15.41 -39.12
C MET A 94 -14.14 16.20 -40.08
N SER A 95 -13.68 15.53 -41.14
CA SER A 95 -13.11 16.20 -42.29
C SER A 95 -14.23 16.84 -43.11
N SER A 96 -14.13 18.16 -43.28
CA SER A 96 -14.94 18.96 -44.18
C SER A 96 -14.99 18.39 -45.61
N SER A 97 -16.18 18.31 -46.20
CA SER A 97 -16.35 18.41 -47.64
C SER A 97 -17.01 19.76 -47.94
N ALA A 98 -16.19 20.71 -48.40
CA ALA A 98 -16.65 21.98 -48.94
C ALA A 98 -17.07 21.82 -50.42
N SER A 99 -18.07 22.62 -50.83
CA SER A 99 -18.41 23.04 -52.20
C SER A 99 -19.06 21.97 -53.11
N THR A 100 -20.13 22.20 -53.88
CA THR A 100 -20.29 23.23 -54.93
C THR A 100 -21.70 23.14 -55.58
N HIS A 101 -22.27 24.29 -55.96
CA HIS A 101 -23.32 24.59 -56.97
C HIS A 101 -24.61 23.74 -57.09
N SER A 102 -25.77 24.39 -56.94
CA SER A 102 -26.62 24.84 -58.06
C SER A 102 -27.68 25.84 -57.58
#